data_AF-A0A2R8FA68-F1
#
_entry.id   AF-A0A2R8FA68-F1
#
_cell.length_a   1.000
_cell.length_b   1.000
_cell.length_c   1.000
_cell.angle_alpha   90.00
_cell.angle_beta   90.00
_cell.angle_gamma   90.00
#
_symmetry.space_group_name_H-M   'P 1'
#
loop_
_entity.id
_entity.type
_entity.pdbx_description
1 polymer ?
#
loop_
_entity_poly.entity_id
_entity_poly.type
_entity_poly.pdbx_seq_one_letter_code
_entity_poly.pdbx_strand_id
1 'polypeptide(L)'
;MSISTFSPGVCPNWAASVMSKLDSYFCLGGKTTRVISYPLPSELTLAKEEHTEVSTIVKTLKIISFIIFFPLVIVALAIRYLLHKKFDRKCFYLPEGITKEEELILAANPKLVKKAALEVSPSFFALPKKYQVIKVEVVKEQVPKITFSINIDLILKDLDLQSIDWPTVHLYDDLDFTCHPEEKALIDKIRKIEGKDSKQMSLESKILLTRHLLEHIFVYSIKSSIKFDGGRDSFLPNIYKTNSGFTIWKQLFFNILSECFILTVVCVLLNRLLQLGLKLPPQPSPYYFDDRGFVLYWETARQTVLKDYGFIQD
;
A
#
# COMPACT_ATOMS: atom_id res chain seq x y z
N MET A 1 6.48 2.40 22.09
CA MET A 1 7.81 2.77 21.57
C MET A 1 8.44 1.53 20.98
N SER A 2 8.64 1.51 19.66
CA SER A 2 9.46 0.49 19.01
C SER A 2 10.93 0.75 19.33
N ILE A 3 11.71 -0.31 19.48
CA ILE A 3 13.15 -0.23 19.76
C ILE A 3 13.86 0.14 18.46
N SER A 4 14.60 1.25 18.42
CA SER A 4 15.24 1.75 17.21
C SER A 4 16.75 1.50 17.20
N THR A 5 17.26 0.85 16.15
CA THR A 5 18.70 0.74 15.84
C THR A 5 19.02 1.50 14.56
N PHE A 6 20.27 1.94 14.37
CA PHE A 6 20.70 2.64 13.15
C PHE A 6 21.59 1.73 12.30
N SER A 7 21.40 1.77 10.98
CA SER A 7 22.29 1.12 10.02
C SER A 7 23.70 1.74 10.08
N PRO A 8 24.79 0.99 9.85
CA PRO A 8 26.17 1.48 9.95
C PRO A 8 26.49 2.71 9.08
N GLY A 9 25.71 2.95 8.02
CA GLY A 9 25.85 4.12 7.14
C GLY A 9 25.11 5.38 7.59
N VAL A 10 24.37 5.33 8.70
CA VAL A 10 23.64 6.50 9.23
C VAL A 10 24.48 7.19 10.29
N CYS A 11 24.64 8.50 10.18
CA CYS A 11 25.26 9.35 11.20
C CYS A 11 24.16 10.04 12.04
N PRO A 12 23.62 9.38 13.09
CA PRO A 12 22.62 10.00 13.94
C PRO A 12 23.23 11.19 14.69
N ASN A 13 22.42 12.23 14.91
CA ASN A 13 22.80 13.29 15.85
C ASN A 13 22.94 12.73 17.28
N TRP A 14 23.49 13.53 18.20
CA TRP A 14 23.76 13.07 19.55
C TRP A 14 22.50 12.52 20.26
N ALA A 15 21.35 13.18 20.09
CA ALA A 15 20.10 12.81 20.75
C ALA A 15 19.55 11.49 20.21
N ALA A 16 19.60 11.29 18.89
CA ALA A 16 19.26 10.02 18.25
C ALA A 16 20.22 8.90 18.66
N SER A 17 21.51 9.20 18.80
CA SER A 17 22.51 8.24 19.30
C SER A 17 22.21 7.80 20.73
N VAL A 18 21.85 8.74 21.62
CA VAL A 18 21.44 8.44 23.00
C VAL A 18 20.17 7.58 23.00
N MET A 19 19.19 7.92 22.16
CA MET A 19 17.94 7.15 22.04
C MET A 19 18.21 5.69 21.66
N SER A 20 19.03 5.45 20.63
CA SER A 20 19.38 4.09 20.19
C SER A 20 20.16 3.29 21.26
N LYS A 21 21.06 3.94 22.00
CA LYS A 21 21.77 3.29 23.12
C LYS A 21 20.82 2.91 24.25
N LEU A 22 19.88 3.80 24.61
CA LEU A 22 18.85 3.51 25.60
C LEU A 22 17.93 2.37 25.14
N ASP A 23 17.49 2.40 23.88
CA ASP A 23 16.67 1.35 23.28
C ASP A 23 17.39 -0.01 23.28
N SER A 24 18.68 -0.03 22.95
CA SER A 24 19.51 -1.24 23.02
C SER A 24 19.65 -1.76 24.45
N TYR A 25 19.86 -0.88 25.43
CA TYR A 25 19.93 -1.26 26.85
C TYR A 25 18.63 -1.91 27.32
N PHE A 26 17.48 -1.30 27.02
CA PHE A 26 16.16 -1.81 27.40
C PHE A 26 15.63 -2.95 26.51
N CYS A 27 16.30 -3.30 25.42
CA CYS A 27 15.89 -4.39 24.54
C CYS A 27 16.14 -5.76 25.17
N LEU A 28 15.07 -6.55 25.40
CA LEU A 28 15.15 -7.95 25.84
C LEU A 28 14.87 -8.94 24.69
N GLY A 29 15.00 -8.46 23.45
CA GLY A 29 14.68 -9.18 22.20
C GLY A 29 13.26 -8.91 21.70
N GLY A 30 12.95 -9.47 20.53
CA GLY A 30 11.66 -9.30 19.87
C GLY A 30 11.74 -8.45 18.60
N LYS A 31 10.61 -7.84 18.22
CA LYS A 31 10.54 -6.96 17.04
C LYS A 31 11.20 -5.61 17.33
N THR A 32 12.10 -5.22 16.44
CA THR A 32 12.84 -3.96 16.51
C THR A 32 12.80 -3.26 15.17
N THR A 33 12.98 -1.95 15.18
CA THR A 33 13.00 -1.11 14.00
C THR A 33 14.44 -0.72 13.70
N ARG A 34 14.99 -1.14 12.56
CA ARG A 34 16.27 -0.64 12.07
C ARG A 34 16.05 0.54 11.14
N VAL A 35 16.52 1.71 11.52
CA VAL A 35 16.52 2.92 10.69
C VAL A 35 17.66 2.83 9.68
N ILE A 36 17.29 2.83 8.40
CA ILE A 36 18.19 2.67 7.26
C ILE A 36 18.62 4.03 6.71
N SER A 37 17.72 5.02 6.76
CA SER A 37 18.02 6.40 6.40
C SER A 37 17.29 7.34 7.36
N TYR A 38 18.04 8.30 7.92
CA TYR A 38 17.52 9.31 8.84
C TYR A 38 17.86 10.72 8.34
N PRO A 39 17.19 11.18 7.27
CA PRO A 39 17.47 12.48 6.67
C PRO A 39 16.75 13.64 7.38
N LEU A 40 16.81 14.84 6.79
CA LEU A 40 16.12 16.04 7.27
C LEU A 40 14.60 15.80 7.46
N PRO A 41 13.91 16.63 8.29
CA PRO A 41 12.46 16.50 8.55
C PRO A 41 11.57 16.44 7.29
N SER A 42 12.02 17.07 6.20
CA SER A 42 11.32 17.12 4.91
C SER A 42 11.58 15.91 4.02
N GLU A 43 12.38 14.93 4.47
CA GLU A 43 12.77 13.74 3.74
C GLU A 43 12.21 12.46 4.39
N LEU A 44 12.05 11.43 3.58
CA LEU A 44 11.42 10.17 3.98
C LEU A 44 12.38 9.38 4.88
N THR A 45 11.99 9.11 6.12
CA THR A 45 12.76 8.23 7.01
C THR A 45 12.50 6.78 6.62
N LEU A 46 13.56 6.06 6.25
CA LEU A 46 13.48 4.65 5.87
C LEU A 46 13.80 3.76 7.06
N ALA A 47 12.98 2.74 7.28
CA ALA A 47 13.23 1.74 8.31
C ALA A 47 12.90 0.32 7.84
N LYS A 48 13.35 -0.68 8.59
CA LYS A 48 13.02 -2.10 8.41
C LYS A 48 12.66 -2.69 9.77
N GLU A 49 11.69 -3.59 9.79
CA GLU A 49 11.42 -4.39 10.99
C GLU A 49 12.36 -5.59 11.01
N GLU A 50 13.05 -5.80 12.12
CA GLU A 50 13.95 -6.93 12.33
C GLU A 50 13.65 -7.62 13.66
N HIS A 51 13.75 -8.94 13.66
CA HIS A 51 13.71 -9.70 14.89
C HIS A 51 15.11 -9.75 15.50
N THR A 52 15.26 -9.24 16.72
CA THR A 52 16.52 -9.35 17.46
C THR A 52 16.39 -10.43 18.52
N GLU A 53 17.29 -11.39 18.45
CA GLU A 53 17.47 -12.38 19.50
C GLU A 53 18.52 -11.89 20.48
N VAL A 54 18.16 -11.93 21.77
CA VAL A 54 19.07 -11.59 22.86
C VAL A 54 19.24 -12.86 23.69
N SER A 55 20.48 -13.27 23.96
CA SER A 55 20.75 -14.49 24.71
C SER A 55 20.18 -14.41 26.13
N THR A 56 19.80 -15.55 26.70
CA THR A 56 19.23 -15.63 28.06
C THR A 56 20.16 -15.02 29.12
N ILE A 57 21.47 -15.19 28.95
CA ILE A 57 22.49 -14.62 29.84
C ILE A 57 22.44 -13.09 29.79
N VAL A 58 22.41 -12.49 28.60
CA VAL A 58 22.34 -11.04 28.44
C VAL A 58 21.02 -10.49 29.01
N LYS A 59 19.89 -11.19 28.82
CA LYS A 59 18.62 -10.79 29.44
C LYS A 59 18.70 -10.79 30.97
N THR A 60 19.30 -11.84 31.54
CA THR A 60 19.46 -11.98 33.00
C THR A 60 20.34 -10.87 33.57
N LEU A 61 21.48 -10.57 32.92
CA LEU A 61 22.37 -9.48 33.31
C LEU A 61 21.68 -8.11 33.26
N LYS A 62 20.86 -7.86 32.23
CA LYS A 62 20.06 -6.63 32.13
C LYS A 62 19.06 -6.50 33.28
N ILE A 63 18.36 -7.59 33.63
CA ILE A 63 17.39 -7.59 34.75
C ILE A 63 18.08 -7.30 36.08
N ILE A 64 19.22 -7.94 36.36
CA ILE A 64 20.00 -7.67 37.57
C ILE A 64 20.45 -6.21 37.61
N SER A 65 20.93 -5.67 36.49
CA SER A 65 21.29 -4.26 36.34
C SER A 65 20.10 -3.33 36.64
N PHE A 66 18.89 -3.68 36.19
CA PHE A 66 17.70 -2.87 36.43
C PHE A 66 17.33 -2.78 37.92
N ILE A 67 17.51 -3.87 38.67
CA ILE A 67 17.20 -3.93 40.10
C ILE A 67 18.22 -3.13 40.92
N ILE A 68 19.52 -3.30 40.64
CA ILE A 68 20.60 -2.63 41.39
C ILE A 68 20.59 -1.12 41.14
N PHE A 69 20.36 -0.69 39.89
CA PHE A 69 20.42 0.72 39.50
C PHE A 69 19.04 1.37 39.34
N PHE A 70 18.04 0.91 40.09
CA PHE A 70 16.62 1.28 39.91
C PHE A 70 16.36 2.80 39.78
N PRO A 71 16.93 3.70 40.62
CA PRO A 71 16.71 5.14 40.46
C PRO A 71 17.22 5.68 39.11
N LEU A 72 18.40 5.20 38.66
CA LEU A 72 18.97 5.60 37.37
C LEU A 72 18.16 5.05 36.20
N VAL A 73 17.59 3.85 36.34
CA VAL A 73 16.72 3.25 35.33
C VAL A 73 15.47 4.10 35.11
N ILE A 74 14.86 4.64 36.16
CA ILE A 74 13.71 5.55 36.03
C ILE A 74 14.09 6.80 35.25
N VAL A 75 15.24 7.42 35.57
CA VAL A 75 15.73 8.60 34.83
C VAL A 75 16.00 8.25 33.36
N ALA A 76 16.63 7.11 33.09
CA ALA A 76 16.89 6.64 31.73
C ALA A 76 15.60 6.37 30.95
N LEU A 77 14.56 5.83 31.60
CA LEU A 77 13.23 5.65 31.00
C LEU A 77 12.54 6.99 30.71
N ALA A 78 12.66 7.98 31.61
CA ALA A 78 12.12 9.33 31.37
C ALA A 78 12.82 10.01 30.18
N ILE A 79 14.16 9.95 30.12
CA ILE A 79 14.93 10.46 28.98
C ILE A 79 14.53 9.73 27.69
N ARG A 80 14.44 8.40 27.71
CA ARG A 80 13.98 7.59 26.58
C ARG A 80 12.60 8.05 26.12
N TYR A 81 11.68 8.27 27.04
CA TYR A 81 10.33 8.73 26.72
C TYR A 81 10.35 10.09 26.01
N LEU A 82 11.10 11.06 26.55
CA LEU A 82 11.22 12.40 25.96
C LEU A 82 11.90 12.36 24.58
N LEU A 83 12.90 11.50 24.39
CA LEU A 83 13.59 11.34 23.10
C LEU A 83 12.65 10.74 22.05
N HIS A 84 11.91 9.68 22.37
CA HIS A 84 10.93 9.10 21.45
C HIS A 84 9.81 10.09 21.13
N LYS A 85 9.36 10.91 22.10
CA LYS A 85 8.39 11.98 21.85
C LYS A 85 8.95 13.06 20.90
N LYS A 86 10.23 13.40 21.04
CA LYS A 86 10.91 14.35 20.15
C LYS A 86 11.10 13.81 18.73
N PHE A 87 11.30 12.50 18.61
CA PHE A 87 11.54 11.81 17.34
C PHE A 87 10.34 11.01 16.86
N ASP A 88 9.12 11.39 17.28
CA ASP A 88 7.88 10.73 16.88
C ASP A 88 7.59 11.03 15.41
N ARG A 89 8.21 10.26 14.52
CA ARG A 89 8.07 10.35 13.08
C ARG A 89 7.67 8.99 12.53
N LYS A 90 6.69 8.98 11.64
CA LYS A 90 6.35 7.75 10.92
C LYS A 90 7.48 7.41 9.97
N CYS A 91 8.00 6.20 10.14
CA CYS A 91 8.99 5.65 9.24
C CYS A 91 8.28 4.96 8.07
N PHE A 92 8.84 5.11 6.87
CA PHE A 92 8.49 4.27 5.75
C PHE A 92 9.25 2.95 5.87
N TYR A 93 8.50 1.87 6.06
CA TYR A 93 9.07 0.55 6.31
C TYR A 93 9.30 -0.20 4.99
N LEU A 94 10.53 -0.65 4.78
CA LEU A 94 10.87 -1.52 3.66
C LEU A 94 10.23 -2.90 3.83
N PRO A 95 9.75 -3.53 2.75
CA PRO A 95 9.22 -4.88 2.78
C PRO A 95 10.31 -5.91 3.10
N GLU A 96 9.91 -7.06 3.65
CA GLU A 96 10.83 -8.08 4.18
C GLU A 96 11.76 -8.69 3.12
N GLY A 97 11.39 -8.63 1.83
CA GLY A 97 12.14 -9.20 0.71
C GLY A 97 13.31 -8.39 0.17
N ILE A 98 13.61 -7.19 0.72
CA ILE A 98 14.71 -6.35 0.23
C ILE A 98 16.06 -6.88 0.71
N THR A 99 17.00 -7.03 -0.23
CA THR A 99 18.37 -7.48 0.02
C THR A 99 19.22 -6.38 0.69
N LYS A 100 20.31 -6.78 1.37
CA LYS A 100 21.22 -5.82 2.01
C LYS A 100 21.83 -4.80 1.03
N GLU A 101 22.08 -5.21 -0.22
CA GLU A 101 22.61 -4.33 -1.26
C GLU A 101 21.59 -3.28 -1.68
N GLU A 102 20.34 -3.69 -1.92
CA GLU A 102 19.25 -2.77 -2.23
C GLU A 102 18.99 -1.80 -1.08
N GLU A 103 19.07 -2.26 0.18
CA GLU A 103 18.95 -1.37 1.34
C GLU A 103 20.02 -0.27 1.35
N LEU A 104 21.28 -0.62 1.05
CA LEU A 104 22.37 0.35 0.98
C LEU A 104 22.14 1.36 -0.16
N ILE A 105 21.64 0.90 -1.31
CA ILE A 105 21.30 1.78 -2.44
C ILE A 105 20.17 2.75 -2.05
N LEU A 106 19.12 2.24 -1.39
CA LEU A 106 18.00 3.07 -0.92
C LEU A 106 18.47 4.09 0.13
N ALA A 107 19.34 3.67 1.05
CA ALA A 107 19.91 4.54 2.09
C ALA A 107 20.75 5.68 1.50
N ALA A 108 21.56 5.37 0.47
CA ALA A 108 22.44 6.32 -0.19
C ALA A 108 21.70 7.31 -1.10
N ASN A 109 20.46 7.01 -1.50
CA ASN A 109 19.71 7.80 -2.47
C ASN A 109 18.33 8.30 -1.94
N PRO A 110 18.26 8.99 -0.78
CA PRO A 110 16.99 9.37 -0.15
C PRO A 110 16.14 10.29 -1.05
N LYS A 111 16.76 11.13 -1.88
CA LYS A 111 16.07 11.98 -2.85
C LYS A 111 15.36 11.17 -3.96
N LEU A 112 16.00 10.10 -4.46
CA LEU A 112 15.39 9.23 -5.47
C LEU A 112 14.25 8.42 -4.88
N VAL A 113 14.41 7.93 -3.65
CA VAL A 113 13.35 7.24 -2.91
C VAL A 113 12.14 8.16 -2.74
N LYS A 114 12.36 9.40 -2.26
CA LYS A 114 11.26 10.38 -2.11
C LYS A 114 10.58 10.68 -3.44
N LYS A 115 11.35 10.86 -4.52
CA LYS A 115 10.81 11.08 -5.87
C LYS A 115 9.92 9.91 -6.31
N ALA A 116 10.42 8.67 -6.21
CA ALA A 116 9.64 7.48 -6.54
C ALA A 116 8.37 7.37 -5.66
N ALA A 117 8.46 7.76 -4.39
CA ALA A 117 7.35 7.72 -3.43
C ALA A 117 6.24 8.73 -3.76
N LEU A 118 6.61 9.86 -4.36
CA LEU A 118 5.64 10.85 -4.83
C LEU A 118 5.03 10.46 -6.18
N GLU A 119 5.78 9.79 -7.04
CA GLU A 119 5.36 9.38 -8.38
C GLU A 119 4.45 8.13 -8.39
N VAL A 120 4.62 7.22 -7.43
CA VAL A 120 3.77 6.03 -7.31
C VAL A 120 2.30 6.39 -7.05
N SER A 121 1.40 5.48 -7.45
CA SER A 121 0.00 5.50 -7.04
C SER A 121 -0.14 5.73 -5.53
N PRO A 122 -0.92 6.72 -5.07
CA PRO A 122 -1.19 6.88 -3.63
C PRO A 122 -1.80 5.63 -2.98
N SER A 123 -2.54 4.83 -3.74
CA SER A 123 -3.10 3.56 -3.27
C SER A 123 -2.04 2.57 -2.77
N PHE A 124 -0.77 2.73 -3.18
CA PHE A 124 0.36 1.99 -2.65
C PHE A 124 0.46 2.11 -1.13
N PHE A 125 0.24 3.33 -0.60
CA PHE A 125 0.32 3.60 0.83
C PHE A 125 -0.95 3.17 1.60
N ALA A 126 -2.07 3.05 0.89
CA ALA A 126 -3.34 2.57 1.44
C ALA A 126 -3.32 1.07 1.74
N LEU A 127 -2.50 0.30 1.02
CA LEU A 127 -2.43 -1.15 1.13
C LEU A 127 -1.47 -1.61 2.24
N PRO A 128 -1.72 -2.77 2.87
CA PRO A 128 -0.77 -3.40 3.76
C PRO A 128 0.61 -3.64 3.13
N LYS A 129 1.66 -3.57 3.97
CA LYS A 129 3.07 -3.73 3.56
C LYS A 129 3.32 -5.01 2.75
N LYS A 130 2.62 -6.11 3.03
CA LYS A 130 2.79 -7.39 2.31
C LYS A 130 2.47 -7.31 0.81
N TYR A 131 1.63 -6.36 0.40
CA TYR A 131 1.29 -6.15 -1.02
C TYR A 131 2.15 -5.08 -1.68
N GLN A 132 2.99 -4.38 -0.92
CA GLN A 132 3.86 -3.33 -1.43
C GLN A 132 5.16 -3.95 -1.95
N VAL A 133 5.53 -3.60 -3.18
CA VAL A 133 6.76 -4.06 -3.83
C VAL A 133 7.66 -2.87 -4.10
N ILE A 134 8.93 -3.01 -3.73
CA ILE A 134 9.99 -2.06 -4.05
C ILE A 134 10.99 -2.80 -4.92
N LYS A 135 11.29 -2.26 -6.11
CA LYS A 135 12.32 -2.78 -7.01
C LYS A 135 13.42 -1.74 -7.19
N VAL A 136 14.67 -2.18 -7.10
CA VAL A 136 15.85 -1.34 -7.35
C VAL A 136 16.58 -1.92 -8.56
N GLU A 137 16.57 -1.19 -9.66
CA GLU A 137 17.27 -1.57 -10.89
C GLU A 137 18.58 -0.79 -10.97
N VAL A 138 19.70 -1.52 -11.00
CA VAL A 138 21.04 -0.94 -11.16
C VAL A 138 21.58 -1.35 -12.52
N VAL A 139 21.60 -0.40 -13.45
CA VAL A 139 22.32 -0.55 -14.72
C VAL A 139 23.70 0.09 -14.53
N LYS A 140 24.78 -0.60 -14.96
CA LYS A 140 26.15 -0.08 -14.84
C LYS A 140 26.22 1.36 -15.37
N GLU A 141 26.85 2.24 -14.60
CA GLU A 141 27.06 3.67 -14.91
C GLU A 141 25.79 4.54 -14.96
N GLN A 142 24.62 4.01 -14.62
CA GLN A 142 23.38 4.78 -14.52
C GLN A 142 22.96 5.00 -13.07
N VAL A 143 22.22 6.09 -12.86
CA VAL A 143 21.54 6.36 -11.59
C VAL A 143 20.55 5.23 -11.32
N PRO A 144 20.55 4.63 -10.11
CA PRO A 144 19.65 3.51 -9.80
C PRO A 144 18.19 3.93 -9.95
N LYS A 145 17.39 3.07 -10.58
CA LYS A 145 15.96 3.30 -10.76
C LYS A 145 15.20 2.57 -9.66
N ILE A 146 14.49 3.35 -8.85
CA ILE A 146 13.67 2.84 -7.75
C ILE A 146 12.21 2.88 -8.21
N THR A 147 11.54 1.73 -8.18
CA THR A 147 10.13 1.60 -8.57
C THR A 147 9.32 1.04 -7.40
N PHE A 148 8.21 1.70 -7.11
CA PHE A 148 7.20 1.21 -6.17
C PHE A 148 6.00 0.69 -6.95
N SER A 149 5.51 -0.49 -6.57
CA SER A 149 4.35 -1.11 -7.20
C SER A 149 3.57 -1.96 -6.21
N ILE A 150 2.40 -2.43 -6.64
CA ILE A 150 1.50 -3.27 -5.85
C ILE A 150 1.54 -4.69 -6.40
N ASN A 151 1.64 -5.68 -5.51
CA ASN A 151 1.58 -7.09 -5.86
C ASN A 151 0.12 -7.54 -6.06
N ILE A 152 -0.42 -7.25 -7.24
CA ILE A 152 -1.79 -7.63 -7.63
C ILE A 152 -1.98 -9.16 -7.55
N ASP A 153 -0.95 -9.95 -7.87
CA ASP A 153 -1.04 -11.41 -7.82
C ASP A 153 -1.27 -11.93 -6.40
N LEU A 154 -0.61 -11.33 -5.41
CA LEU A 154 -0.82 -11.68 -4.01
C LEU A 154 -2.19 -11.23 -3.52
N ILE A 155 -2.67 -10.06 -3.93
CA ILE A 155 -4.03 -9.59 -3.61
C ILE A 155 -5.07 -10.56 -4.18
N LEU A 156 -4.91 -11.01 -5.44
CA LEU A 156 -5.83 -11.97 -6.07
C LEU A 156 -5.85 -13.32 -5.35
N LYS A 157 -4.72 -13.77 -4.80
CA LYS A 157 -4.65 -15.01 -4.01
C LYS A 157 -5.33 -14.87 -2.65
N ASP A 158 -5.19 -13.71 -2.03
CA ASP A 158 -5.75 -13.43 -0.71
C ASP A 158 -7.24 -13.00 -0.77
N LEU A 159 -7.74 -12.62 -1.94
CA LEU A 159 -9.16 -12.38 -2.20
C LEU A 159 -9.89 -13.70 -2.41
N ASP A 160 -10.94 -13.96 -1.62
CA ASP A 160 -11.77 -15.17 -1.71
C ASP A 160 -12.70 -15.19 -2.94
N LEU A 161 -12.18 -15.14 -4.17
CA LEU A 161 -13.01 -15.01 -5.37
C LEU A 161 -14.00 -16.17 -5.59
N GLN A 162 -13.73 -17.33 -5.00
CA GLN A 162 -14.57 -18.51 -5.18
C GLN A 162 -15.99 -18.31 -4.63
N SER A 163 -16.13 -17.63 -3.49
CA SER A 163 -17.43 -17.40 -2.84
C SER A 163 -18.26 -16.25 -3.43
N ILE A 164 -17.74 -15.52 -4.43
CA ILE A 164 -18.51 -14.46 -5.10
C ILE A 164 -19.55 -15.12 -6.01
N ASP A 165 -20.81 -14.79 -5.81
CA ASP A 165 -21.86 -15.07 -6.79
C ASP A 165 -21.70 -14.08 -7.97
N TRP A 166 -21.26 -14.58 -9.13
CA TRP A 166 -20.95 -13.75 -10.29
C TRP A 166 -21.54 -14.41 -11.54
N PRO A 167 -22.81 -14.13 -11.87
CA PRO A 167 -23.47 -14.72 -13.01
C PRO A 167 -22.91 -14.21 -14.34
N THR A 168 -23.09 -15.02 -15.37
CA THR A 168 -22.69 -14.79 -16.77
C THR A 168 -23.78 -14.09 -17.59
N VAL A 169 -24.89 -13.66 -16.97
CA VAL A 169 -26.10 -13.18 -17.65
C VAL A 169 -25.82 -12.08 -18.69
N HIS A 170 -24.92 -11.16 -18.38
CA HIS A 170 -24.54 -10.06 -19.28
C HIS A 170 -23.23 -10.28 -20.03
N LEU A 171 -22.59 -11.46 -19.89
CA LEU A 171 -21.30 -11.74 -20.52
C LEU A 171 -21.40 -11.73 -22.05
N TYR A 172 -22.54 -12.16 -22.59
CA TYR A 172 -22.77 -12.28 -24.04
C TYR A 172 -23.61 -11.14 -24.64
N ASP A 173 -23.90 -10.10 -23.85
CA ASP A 173 -24.56 -8.89 -24.35
C ASP A 173 -23.67 -8.18 -25.39
N ASP A 174 -24.29 -7.29 -26.18
CA ASP A 174 -23.58 -6.43 -27.13
C ASP A 174 -22.88 -5.29 -26.38
N LEU A 175 -21.75 -5.65 -25.77
CA LEU A 175 -20.93 -4.74 -24.96
C LEU A 175 -20.19 -3.75 -25.86
N ASP A 176 -20.21 -2.48 -25.50
CA ASP A 176 -19.43 -1.46 -26.18
C ASP A 176 -17.97 -1.54 -25.73
N PHE A 177 -17.06 -1.67 -26.70
CA PHE A 177 -15.61 -1.64 -26.51
C PHE A 177 -14.95 -0.53 -27.32
N THR A 178 -15.72 0.48 -27.73
CA THR A 178 -15.21 1.62 -28.49
C THR A 178 -14.07 2.28 -27.72
N CYS A 179 -12.89 2.35 -28.34
CA CYS A 179 -11.64 2.84 -27.73
C CYS A 179 -11.02 1.95 -26.63
N HIS A 180 -11.56 0.76 -26.38
CA HIS A 180 -11.10 -0.19 -25.35
C HIS A 180 -10.83 -1.61 -25.91
N PRO A 181 -9.91 -1.77 -26.88
CA PRO A 181 -9.61 -3.08 -27.48
C PRO A 181 -9.08 -4.10 -26.46
N GLU A 182 -8.44 -3.65 -25.39
CA GLU A 182 -7.95 -4.49 -24.28
C GLU A 182 -9.09 -5.17 -23.53
N GLU A 183 -10.20 -4.46 -23.28
CA GLU A 183 -11.38 -5.00 -22.62
C GLU A 183 -12.10 -5.98 -23.54
N LYS A 184 -12.16 -5.69 -24.85
CA LYS A 184 -12.70 -6.64 -25.84
C LYS A 184 -11.92 -7.96 -25.81
N ALA A 185 -10.59 -7.89 -25.85
CA ALA A 185 -9.74 -9.08 -25.79
C ALA A 185 -9.93 -9.87 -24.48
N LEU A 186 -10.08 -9.17 -23.35
CA LEU A 186 -10.40 -9.78 -22.06
C LEU A 186 -11.74 -10.52 -22.08
N ILE A 187 -12.80 -9.88 -22.57
CA ILE A 187 -14.13 -10.49 -22.64
C ILE A 187 -14.17 -11.64 -23.65
N ASP A 188 -13.52 -11.53 -24.81
CA ASP A 188 -13.42 -12.62 -25.77
C ASP A 188 -12.67 -13.84 -25.18
N LYS A 189 -11.68 -13.60 -24.32
CA LYS A 189 -11.01 -14.68 -23.57
C LYS A 189 -11.97 -15.32 -22.56
N ILE A 190 -12.69 -14.53 -21.79
CA ILE A 190 -13.67 -15.04 -20.81
C ILE A 190 -14.79 -15.82 -21.50
N ARG A 191 -15.32 -15.32 -22.63
CA ARG A 191 -16.34 -16.00 -23.44
C ARG A 191 -15.88 -17.32 -24.06
N LYS A 192 -14.57 -17.58 -24.13
CA LYS A 192 -14.01 -18.88 -24.55
C LYS A 192 -13.87 -19.85 -23.39
N ILE A 193 -13.60 -19.34 -22.19
CA ILE A 193 -13.55 -20.12 -20.95
C ILE A 193 -14.97 -20.53 -20.55
N GLU A 194 -15.87 -19.54 -20.55
CA GLU A 194 -17.29 -19.72 -20.27
C GLU A 194 -18.01 -20.26 -21.52
N GLY A 195 -18.82 -21.28 -21.35
CA GLY A 195 -19.80 -21.67 -22.38
C GLY A 195 -21.04 -20.78 -22.30
N LYS A 196 -21.77 -20.63 -23.41
CA LYS A 196 -23.02 -19.83 -23.44
C LYS A 196 -24.07 -20.30 -22.43
N ASP A 197 -24.06 -21.58 -22.08
CA ASP A 197 -25.00 -22.18 -21.13
C ASP A 197 -24.52 -22.11 -19.68
N SER A 198 -23.30 -21.59 -19.44
CA SER A 198 -22.80 -21.33 -18.09
C SER A 198 -23.71 -20.31 -17.41
N LYS A 199 -24.11 -20.58 -16.17
CA LYS A 199 -24.91 -19.65 -15.35
C LYS A 199 -24.05 -18.77 -14.44
N GLN A 200 -22.81 -19.17 -14.21
CA GLN A 200 -21.93 -18.63 -13.17
C GLN A 200 -20.50 -18.61 -13.68
N MET A 201 -19.79 -17.51 -13.46
CA MET A 201 -18.40 -17.41 -13.86
C MET A 201 -17.54 -18.40 -13.09
N SER A 202 -16.67 -19.09 -13.84
CA SER A 202 -15.62 -19.92 -13.26
C SER A 202 -14.62 -19.08 -12.45
N LEU A 203 -13.85 -19.73 -11.58
CA LEU A 203 -12.80 -19.07 -10.81
C LEU A 203 -11.77 -18.39 -11.72
N GLU A 204 -11.43 -19.01 -12.85
CA GLU A 204 -10.49 -18.45 -13.82
C GLU A 204 -10.98 -17.11 -14.41
N SER A 205 -12.25 -17.06 -14.82
CA SER A 205 -12.88 -15.83 -15.32
C SER A 205 -12.96 -14.74 -14.25
N LYS A 206 -13.32 -15.11 -13.01
CA LYS A 206 -13.34 -14.19 -11.87
C LYS A 206 -11.96 -13.60 -11.58
N ILE A 207 -10.89 -14.40 -11.67
CA ILE A 207 -9.51 -13.91 -11.51
C ILE A 207 -9.17 -12.89 -12.60
N LEU A 208 -9.54 -13.14 -13.86
CA LEU A 208 -9.27 -12.24 -14.98
C LEU A 208 -9.99 -10.89 -14.83
N LEU A 209 -11.28 -10.91 -14.49
CA LEU A 209 -12.07 -9.69 -14.25
C LEU A 209 -11.58 -8.93 -13.01
N THR A 210 -11.30 -9.64 -11.93
CA THR A 210 -10.79 -9.01 -10.71
C THR A 210 -9.43 -8.37 -10.95
N ARG A 211 -8.54 -9.02 -11.71
CA ARG A 211 -7.25 -8.44 -12.09
C ARG A 211 -7.45 -7.12 -12.84
N HIS A 212 -8.33 -7.11 -13.83
CA HIS A 212 -8.63 -5.91 -14.60
C HIS A 212 -9.16 -4.77 -13.73
N LEU A 213 -10.07 -5.07 -12.79
CA LEU A 213 -10.53 -4.10 -11.78
C LEU A 213 -9.35 -3.56 -10.94
N LEU A 214 -8.51 -4.45 -10.41
CA LEU A 214 -7.38 -4.05 -9.56
C LEU A 214 -6.35 -3.22 -10.32
N GLU A 215 -6.08 -3.53 -11.58
CA GLU A 215 -5.21 -2.73 -12.44
C GLU A 215 -5.81 -1.35 -12.71
N HIS A 216 -7.13 -1.27 -12.93
CA HIS A 216 -7.80 0.02 -13.03
C HIS A 216 -7.68 0.82 -11.74
N ILE A 217 -7.99 0.25 -10.58
CA ILE A 217 -7.91 0.93 -9.28
C ILE A 217 -6.46 1.35 -8.97
N PHE A 218 -5.49 0.45 -9.13
CA PHE A 218 -4.15 0.65 -8.57
C PHE A 218 -3.09 1.13 -9.56
N VAL A 219 -3.29 0.95 -10.87
CA VAL A 219 -2.28 1.23 -11.91
C VAL A 219 -2.71 2.34 -12.85
N TYR A 220 -3.92 2.23 -13.44
CA TYR A 220 -4.31 3.11 -14.55
C TYR A 220 -4.96 4.42 -14.10
N SER A 221 -5.78 4.35 -13.07
CA SER A 221 -6.69 5.45 -12.74
C SER A 221 -6.03 6.70 -12.15
N ILE A 222 -4.76 6.62 -11.75
CA ILE A 222 -3.96 7.78 -11.28
C ILE A 222 -3.63 8.77 -12.42
N LYS A 223 -3.83 8.37 -13.68
CA LYS A 223 -3.62 9.22 -14.87
C LYS A 223 -4.87 10.02 -15.26
N SER A 224 -6.02 9.76 -14.62
CA SER A 224 -7.31 10.35 -14.97
C SER A 224 -7.43 11.77 -14.42
N SER A 225 -7.22 12.74 -15.30
CA SER A 225 -7.32 14.17 -15.05
C SER A 225 -8.79 14.65 -15.00
N ILE A 226 -9.57 14.27 -13.99
CA ILE A 226 -10.74 15.07 -13.65
C ILE A 226 -10.21 16.21 -12.78
N LYS A 227 -10.20 17.43 -13.31
CA LYS A 227 -9.74 18.65 -12.64
C LYS A 227 -10.69 19.03 -11.51
N PHE A 228 -10.77 18.21 -10.47
CA PHE A 228 -11.17 18.70 -9.16
C PHE A 228 -9.90 19.28 -8.52
N ASP A 229 -10.03 20.38 -7.77
CA ASP A 229 -8.93 20.98 -6.98
C ASP A 229 -8.43 20.06 -5.84
N GLY A 230 -8.67 18.75 -5.94
CA GLY A 230 -8.38 17.72 -4.94
C GLY A 230 -7.19 16.83 -5.27
N GLY A 231 -6.97 15.84 -4.40
CA GLY A 231 -5.93 14.83 -4.56
C GLY A 231 -6.15 13.86 -5.71
N ARG A 232 -5.18 12.97 -5.93
CA ARG A 232 -5.30 11.90 -6.93
C ARG A 232 -6.40 10.91 -6.54
N ASP A 233 -7.18 10.48 -7.51
CA ASP A 233 -8.30 9.55 -7.36
C ASP A 233 -8.20 8.35 -8.31
N SER A 234 -9.10 7.39 -8.11
CA SER A 234 -9.39 6.33 -9.07
C SER A 234 -10.84 6.40 -9.51
N PHE A 235 -11.06 6.58 -10.81
CA PHE A 235 -12.41 6.54 -11.39
C PHE A 235 -12.66 5.23 -12.12
N LEU A 236 -13.73 4.54 -11.73
CA LEU A 236 -14.30 3.38 -12.41
C LEU A 236 -15.53 3.85 -13.20
N PRO A 237 -15.43 4.02 -14.53
CA PRO A 237 -16.54 4.55 -15.32
C PRO A 237 -17.68 3.53 -15.38
N ASN A 238 -18.90 3.94 -15.11
CA ASN A 238 -20.10 3.15 -15.38
C ASN A 238 -20.40 3.15 -16.89
N ILE A 239 -20.22 4.30 -17.55
CA ILE A 239 -20.39 4.47 -19.00
C ILE A 239 -19.14 5.10 -19.61
N TYR A 240 -18.83 4.74 -20.86
CA TYR A 240 -17.81 5.47 -21.61
C TYR A 240 -18.36 6.83 -22.04
N LYS A 241 -17.48 7.70 -22.57
CA LYS A 241 -17.91 8.99 -23.14
C LYS A 241 -18.89 8.82 -24.32
N THR A 242 -18.89 7.64 -24.94
CA THR A 242 -19.88 7.22 -25.92
C THR A 242 -21.14 6.76 -25.17
N ASN A 243 -22.32 7.29 -25.54
CA ASN A 243 -23.61 7.08 -24.86
C ASN A 243 -24.14 5.62 -24.86
N SER A 244 -23.29 4.61 -25.04
CA SER A 244 -23.69 3.21 -24.92
C SER A 244 -23.77 2.85 -23.42
N GLY A 245 -24.98 2.59 -22.95
CA GLY A 245 -25.20 2.14 -21.57
C GLY A 245 -24.78 0.69 -21.31
N PHE A 246 -23.90 0.10 -22.13
CA PHE A 246 -23.58 -1.34 -22.17
C PHE A 246 -22.06 -1.59 -22.12
N THR A 247 -21.38 -0.99 -21.15
CA THR A 247 -19.94 -1.24 -20.92
C THR A 247 -19.72 -2.50 -20.08
N ILE A 248 -18.48 -3.01 -20.05
CA ILE A 248 -18.13 -4.09 -19.10
C ILE A 248 -18.37 -3.67 -17.65
N TRP A 249 -18.16 -2.39 -17.34
CA TRP A 249 -18.29 -1.85 -15.99
C TRP A 249 -19.73 -1.88 -15.52
N LYS A 250 -20.63 -1.31 -16.33
CA LYS A 250 -22.05 -1.36 -16.00
C LYS A 250 -22.52 -2.79 -15.91
N GLN A 251 -22.25 -3.60 -16.93
CA GLN A 251 -22.89 -4.90 -17.06
C GLN A 251 -22.29 -5.99 -16.19
N LEU A 252 -20.97 -5.98 -15.97
CA LEU A 252 -20.28 -7.05 -15.24
C LEU A 252 -19.90 -6.68 -13.81
N PHE A 253 -19.79 -5.39 -13.51
CA PHE A 253 -19.28 -4.92 -12.23
C PHE A 253 -20.37 -4.24 -11.39
N PHE A 254 -21.25 -3.44 -12.01
CA PHE A 254 -22.26 -2.63 -11.30
C PHE A 254 -23.72 -3.16 -11.36
N ASN A 255 -24.12 -3.93 -12.37
CA ASN A 255 -25.54 -4.26 -12.59
C ASN A 255 -25.95 -5.67 -12.12
N ILE A 256 -25.02 -6.45 -11.56
CA ILE A 256 -25.20 -7.91 -11.50
C ILE A 256 -26.05 -8.44 -10.33
N LEU A 257 -26.26 -7.69 -9.24
CA LEU A 257 -26.74 -8.30 -7.99
C LEU A 257 -28.04 -7.72 -7.38
N SER A 258 -28.57 -6.57 -7.80
CA SER A 258 -29.87 -6.02 -7.32
C SER A 258 -30.16 -4.62 -7.91
N GLU A 259 -31.42 -4.15 -7.84
CA GLU A 259 -31.77 -2.71 -7.86
C GLU A 259 -31.09 -1.91 -6.72
N CYS A 260 -30.51 -2.61 -5.72
CA CYS A 260 -29.75 -2.03 -4.63
C CYS A 260 -28.23 -2.05 -4.91
N PHE A 261 -27.66 -0.86 -5.13
CA PHE A 261 -26.23 -0.61 -5.42
C PHE A 261 -25.24 -1.18 -4.36
N ILE A 262 -25.69 -1.51 -3.16
CA ILE A 262 -24.84 -2.07 -2.10
C ILE A 262 -24.37 -3.49 -2.45
N LEU A 263 -25.09 -4.19 -3.32
CA LEU A 263 -24.82 -5.58 -3.63
C LEU A 263 -23.92 -5.78 -4.84
N THR A 264 -23.42 -4.74 -5.50
CA THR A 264 -22.60 -4.92 -6.73
C THR A 264 -21.29 -5.68 -6.48
N VAL A 265 -20.76 -6.31 -7.53
CA VAL A 265 -19.51 -7.08 -7.43
C VAL A 265 -18.33 -6.18 -7.03
N VAL A 266 -18.31 -4.94 -7.52
CA VAL A 266 -17.30 -3.93 -7.11
C VAL A 266 -17.37 -3.68 -5.61
N CYS A 267 -18.57 -3.50 -5.04
CA CYS A 267 -18.74 -3.30 -3.61
C CYS A 267 -18.27 -4.52 -2.80
N VAL A 268 -18.58 -5.74 -3.27
CA VAL A 268 -18.12 -6.98 -2.64
C VAL A 268 -16.58 -7.07 -2.64
N LEU A 269 -15.95 -6.82 -3.79
CA LEU A 269 -14.50 -6.83 -3.93
C LEU A 269 -13.83 -5.76 -3.08
N LEU A 270 -14.39 -4.55 -3.05
CA LEU A 270 -13.87 -3.45 -2.23
C LEU A 270 -13.99 -3.75 -0.73
N ASN A 271 -15.12 -4.29 -0.28
CA ASN A 271 -15.30 -4.73 1.11
C ASN A 271 -14.26 -5.76 1.52
N ARG A 272 -13.90 -6.68 0.61
CA ARG A 272 -12.84 -7.66 0.86
C ARG A 272 -11.47 -7.03 0.88
N LEU A 273 -11.19 -6.04 0.03
CA LEU A 273 -9.95 -5.26 0.12
C LEU A 273 -9.84 -4.54 1.48
N LEU A 274 -10.95 -3.99 1.99
CA LEU A 274 -11.00 -3.39 3.33
C LEU A 274 -10.72 -4.44 4.42
N GLN A 275 -11.30 -5.65 4.32
CA GLN A 275 -11.01 -6.77 5.22
C GLN A 275 -9.54 -7.21 5.15
N LEU A 276 -8.92 -7.14 3.96
CA LEU A 276 -7.50 -7.40 3.77
C LEU A 276 -6.61 -6.26 4.31
N GLY A 277 -7.19 -5.16 4.78
CA GLY A 277 -6.50 -4.06 5.45
C GLY A 277 -6.24 -2.83 4.59
N LEU A 278 -6.92 -2.68 3.44
CA LEU A 278 -6.94 -1.43 2.69
C LEU A 278 -7.45 -0.30 3.58
N LYS A 279 -6.71 0.81 3.63
CA LYS A 279 -7.09 2.02 4.39
C LYS A 279 -7.42 3.15 3.43
N LEU A 280 -8.67 3.57 3.43
CA LEU A 280 -9.10 4.76 2.70
C LEU A 280 -9.00 5.99 3.62
N PRO A 281 -8.61 7.16 3.09
CA PRO A 281 -8.66 8.41 3.85
C PRO A 281 -10.12 8.73 4.26
N PRO A 282 -10.34 9.57 5.28
CA PRO A 282 -11.68 10.05 5.62
C PRO A 282 -12.28 10.75 4.38
N GLN A 283 -13.36 10.20 3.84
CA GLN A 283 -14.03 10.76 2.66
C GLN A 283 -15.27 11.58 3.07
N PRO A 284 -15.59 12.69 2.37
CA PRO A 284 -16.77 13.50 2.65
C PRO A 284 -18.09 12.73 2.42
N SER A 285 -18.04 11.67 1.61
CA SER A 285 -19.01 10.58 1.50
C SER A 285 -18.19 9.32 1.22
N PRO A 286 -18.47 8.16 1.85
CA PRO A 286 -17.62 6.97 1.72
C PRO A 286 -17.47 6.50 0.27
N TYR A 287 -18.38 6.92 -0.62
CA TYR A 287 -18.38 6.68 -2.05
C TYR A 287 -19.01 7.88 -2.76
N TYR A 288 -18.37 8.41 -3.81
CA TYR A 288 -19.07 9.24 -4.79
C TYR A 288 -19.45 8.34 -5.96
N PHE A 289 -20.73 8.01 -6.02
CA PHE A 289 -21.34 7.26 -7.11
C PHE A 289 -22.30 8.21 -7.83
N ASP A 290 -22.06 8.45 -9.11
CA ASP A 290 -23.05 9.09 -9.99
C ASP A 290 -23.31 8.17 -11.19
N ASP A 291 -24.23 8.56 -12.07
CA ASP A 291 -24.57 7.79 -13.27
C ASP A 291 -23.34 7.50 -14.16
N ARG A 292 -22.26 8.26 -13.99
CA ARG A 292 -21.03 8.15 -14.77
C ARG A 292 -20.04 7.16 -14.16
N GLY A 293 -20.09 6.85 -12.87
CA GLY A 293 -19.18 5.88 -12.27
C GLY A 293 -18.94 6.03 -10.78
N PHE A 294 -17.89 5.34 -10.33
CA PHE A 294 -17.47 5.23 -8.95
C PHE A 294 -16.08 5.82 -8.76
N VAL A 295 -15.92 6.72 -7.78
CA VAL A 295 -14.64 7.39 -7.48
C VAL A 295 -14.08 6.93 -6.13
N LEU A 296 -12.79 6.59 -6.11
CA LEU A 296 -11.99 6.38 -4.89
C LEU A 296 -10.97 7.50 -4.73
N TYR A 297 -11.07 8.25 -3.64
CA TYR A 297 -10.08 9.28 -3.31
C TYR A 297 -8.93 8.68 -2.49
N TRP A 298 -7.70 9.01 -2.87
CA TRP A 298 -6.50 8.50 -2.18
C TRP A 298 -5.68 9.55 -1.46
N GLU A 299 -5.78 10.81 -1.88
CA GLU A 299 -5.09 11.95 -1.27
C GLU A 299 -6.09 13.06 -1.00
N THR A 300 -5.80 13.88 0.00
CA THR A 300 -6.57 15.10 0.29
C THR A 300 -6.27 16.20 -0.73
N ALA A 301 -5.00 16.32 -1.15
CA ALA A 301 -4.55 17.23 -2.20
C ALA A 301 -3.44 16.58 -3.04
N ARG A 302 -3.19 17.13 -4.23
CA ARG A 302 -2.26 16.50 -5.18
C ARG A 302 -0.84 16.45 -4.60
N GLN A 303 -0.22 15.27 -4.65
CA GLN A 303 1.14 15.02 -4.14
C GLN A 303 1.29 15.20 -2.61
N THR A 304 0.19 15.21 -1.85
CA THR A 304 0.25 15.25 -0.39
C THR A 304 0.32 13.88 0.25
N VAL A 305 0.33 12.75 -0.48
CA VAL A 305 0.31 11.40 0.10
C VAL A 305 1.34 11.19 1.22
N LEU A 306 2.57 11.70 1.08
CA LEU A 306 3.56 11.54 2.13
C LEU A 306 3.21 12.32 3.40
N LYS A 307 2.52 13.46 3.28
CA LYS A 307 2.00 14.27 4.40
C LYS A 307 0.74 13.64 4.99
N ASP A 308 -0.21 13.22 4.14
CA ASP A 308 -1.47 12.60 4.53
C ASP A 308 -1.23 11.34 5.37
N TYR A 309 -0.20 10.57 5.02
CA TYR A 309 0.22 9.39 5.77
C TYR A 309 1.19 9.71 6.91
N GLY A 310 1.66 10.95 7.03
CA GLY A 310 2.51 11.47 8.12
C GLY A 310 3.99 11.10 8.04
N PHE A 311 4.48 10.71 6.85
CA PHE A 311 5.89 10.37 6.60
C PHE A 311 6.81 11.58 6.52
N ILE A 312 6.28 12.75 6.18
CA ILE A 312 7.03 14.01 6.14
C ILE A 312 6.25 15.11 6.87
N GLN A 313 6.98 16.09 7.41
CA GLN A 313 6.43 17.30 8.02
C GLN A 313 6.71 18.53 7.13
N ASP A 314 5.93 19.60 7.31
CA ASP A 314 6.15 20.90 6.63
C ASP A 314 7.47 21.56 7.06
#